data_AF-A0A959NHI0-F1
#
_entry.id   AF-A0A959NHI0-F1
#
_cell.length_a   1.000
_cell.length_b   1.000
_cell.length_c   1.000
_cell.angle_alpha   90.00
_cell.angle_beta   90.00
_cell.angle_gamma   90.00
#
_symmetry.space_group_name_H-M   'P 1'
#
loop_
_entity.id
_entity.type
_entity.pdbx_description
1 polymer ?
#
loop_
_entity_poly.entity_id
_entity_poly.type
_entity_poly.pdbx_seq_one_letter_code
_entity_poly.pdbx_strand_id
1 'polypeptide(L)'
;LANQYITILEVGGAYTHKFKEILSFLKLKTLVVTDIDSVNADGKRCKVNDGSNGETTSNHTLKDWIPCKTTISDLLGATTQEKIDAGIIRAAYQTEENGSTGRSFEEAFLISNKELLNTAIEYPNGETHKPTKEYALFRKKGLNSLDNKTPYKIAPTSSRAKTNFAFDTMSFPENVCGQWTTPKYIDEGLKWLVDDVIEDDNSSQ
;
A
#
# COMPACT_ATOMS: atom_id res chain seq x y z
N LEU A 1 -11.99 -0.39 24.21
CA LEU A 1 -11.27 0.09 23.01
C LEU A 1 -11.65 1.55 22.81
N ALA A 2 -10.66 2.44 22.84
CA ALA A 2 -10.84 3.88 22.89
C ALA A 2 -11.50 4.43 21.62
N ASN A 3 -12.47 5.33 21.78
CA ASN A 3 -13.07 6.09 20.68
C ASN A 3 -12.03 7.04 20.10
N GLN A 4 -11.28 6.60 19.08
CA GLN A 4 -10.42 7.48 18.30
C GLN A 4 -11.25 8.13 17.19
N TYR A 5 -11.28 9.46 17.15
CA TYR A 5 -11.95 10.23 16.10
C TYR A 5 -11.06 10.28 14.85
N ILE A 6 -11.11 9.22 14.03
CA ILE A 6 -10.35 9.12 12.79
C ILE A 6 -11.16 9.74 11.64
N THR A 7 -10.53 10.66 10.90
CA THR A 7 -11.05 11.16 9.63
C THR A 7 -10.27 10.52 8.49
N ILE A 8 -10.98 9.93 7.52
CA ILE A 8 -10.38 9.44 6.28
C ILE A 8 -10.60 10.48 5.21
N LEU A 9 -9.53 10.87 4.53
CA LEU A 9 -9.58 11.84 3.45
C LEU A 9 -8.91 11.30 2.20
N GLU A 10 -9.67 11.25 1.11
CA GLU A 10 -9.12 10.94 -0.21
C GLU A 10 -8.58 12.23 -0.84
N VAL A 11 -7.31 12.21 -1.24
CA VAL A 11 -6.62 13.37 -1.83
C VAL A 11 -6.16 13.03 -3.24
N GLY A 12 -6.64 13.81 -4.21
CA GLY A 12 -6.11 13.79 -5.56
C GLY A 12 -4.76 14.51 -5.65
N GLY A 13 -3.79 13.93 -6.38
CA GLY A 13 -2.38 14.37 -6.38
C GLY A 13 -2.10 15.82 -6.77
N ALA A 14 -3.04 16.53 -7.40
CA ALA A 14 -2.89 17.95 -7.72
C ALA A 14 -2.93 18.87 -6.47
N TYR A 15 -3.35 18.35 -5.30
CA TYR A 15 -3.59 19.17 -4.11
C TYR A 15 -2.71 18.83 -2.90
N THR A 16 -1.77 17.88 -3.04
CA THR A 16 -0.92 17.42 -1.93
C THR A 16 -0.22 18.57 -1.19
N HIS A 17 0.29 19.58 -1.90
CA HIS A 17 0.95 20.73 -1.28
C HIS A 17 0.03 21.55 -0.37
N LYS A 18 -1.24 21.72 -0.75
CA LYS A 18 -2.22 22.44 0.09
C LYS A 18 -2.54 21.64 1.35
N PHE A 19 -2.62 20.31 1.23
CA PHE A 19 -2.86 19.45 2.38
C PHE A 19 -1.70 19.45 3.36
N LYS A 20 -0.46 19.47 2.88
CA LYS A 20 0.72 19.65 3.74
C LYS A 20 0.56 20.89 4.63
N GLU A 21 0.32 22.05 4.03
CA GLU A 21 0.20 23.31 4.76
C GLU A 21 -0.95 23.28 5.79
N ILE A 22 -2.11 22.74 5.42
CA ILE A 22 -3.26 22.63 6.32
C ILE A 22 -2.99 21.67 7.48
N LEU A 23 -2.41 20.50 7.21
CA LEU A 23 -2.12 19.49 8.24
C LEU A 23 -1.06 19.99 9.21
N SER A 24 -0.03 20.67 8.71
CA SER A 24 0.98 21.34 9.54
C SER A 24 0.36 22.47 10.38
N PHE A 25 -0.55 23.26 9.82
CA PHE A 25 -1.25 24.32 10.55
C PHE A 25 -2.13 23.78 11.68
N LEU A 26 -2.91 22.73 11.40
CA LEU A 26 -3.82 22.13 12.38
C LEU A 26 -3.10 21.23 13.40
N LYS A 27 -1.82 20.89 13.16
CA LYS A 27 -1.01 19.97 13.98
C LYS A 27 -1.70 18.63 14.23
N LEU A 28 -2.34 18.08 13.19
CA LEU A 28 -3.06 16.82 13.29
C LEU A 28 -2.14 15.64 13.03
N LYS A 29 -2.17 14.65 13.92
CA LYS A 29 -1.49 13.39 13.69
C LYS A 29 -2.09 12.70 12.47
N THR A 30 -1.29 12.48 11.44
CA THR A 30 -1.77 12.09 10.11
C THR A 30 -0.93 10.99 9.49
N LEU A 31 -1.59 9.94 9.02
CA LEU A 31 -0.97 8.91 8.19
C LEU A 31 -1.33 9.15 6.72
N VAL A 32 -0.32 9.33 5.87
CA VAL A 32 -0.47 9.46 4.42
C VAL A 32 -0.16 8.13 3.77
N VAL A 33 -1.19 7.39 3.33
CA VAL A 33 -1.02 6.13 2.60
C VAL A 33 -1.02 6.41 1.10
N THR A 34 0.02 5.99 0.40
CA THR A 34 0.17 6.30 -1.04
C THR A 34 0.97 5.23 -1.79
N ASP A 35 0.77 5.16 -3.11
CA ASP A 35 1.49 4.24 -3.98
C ASP A 35 2.89 4.78 -4.33
N ILE A 36 3.86 3.87 -4.53
CA ILE A 36 5.19 4.22 -5.03
C ILE A 36 5.12 4.81 -6.44
N ASP A 37 4.22 4.29 -7.28
CA ASP A 37 4.05 4.76 -8.67
C ASP A 37 5.36 4.82 -9.49
N SER A 38 6.14 3.74 -9.49
CA SER A 38 7.41 3.63 -10.23
C SER A 38 7.27 3.86 -11.74
N VAL A 39 8.19 4.63 -12.32
CA VAL A 39 8.31 4.89 -13.76
C VAL A 39 9.75 4.69 -14.22
N ASN A 40 9.91 4.30 -15.50
CA ASN A 40 11.21 4.17 -16.13
C ASN A 40 11.73 5.54 -16.61
N ALA A 41 12.90 5.55 -17.27
CA ALA A 41 13.50 6.76 -17.82
C ALA A 41 12.61 7.53 -18.83
N ASP A 42 11.67 6.86 -19.49
CA ASP A 42 10.71 7.49 -20.42
C ASP A 42 9.46 8.05 -19.70
N GLY A 43 9.42 8.01 -18.36
CA GLY A 43 8.23 8.37 -17.57
C GLY A 43 7.07 7.38 -17.71
N LYS A 44 7.31 6.17 -18.27
CA LYS A 44 6.28 5.13 -18.40
C LYS A 44 6.24 4.26 -17.16
N ARG A 45 5.04 3.83 -16.78
CA ARG A 45 4.82 2.85 -15.71
C ARG A 45 5.73 1.63 -15.89
N CYS A 46 6.46 1.28 -14.84
CA CYS A 46 7.31 0.10 -14.77
C CYS A 46 7.12 -0.64 -13.44
N LYS A 47 7.59 -1.89 -13.35
CA LYS A 47 7.70 -2.60 -12.06
C LYS A 47 8.81 -2.00 -11.20
N VAL A 48 8.72 -2.16 -9.90
CA VAL A 48 9.84 -1.91 -8.97
C VAL A 48 10.89 -3.02 -9.17
N ASN A 49 12.13 -2.68 -9.56
CA ASN A 49 13.27 -3.61 -9.59
C ASN A 49 14.33 -3.21 -8.56
N ASP A 50 13.89 -2.95 -7.33
CA ASP A 50 14.75 -2.57 -6.20
C ASP A 50 15.62 -1.31 -6.45
N GLY A 51 15.21 -0.47 -7.41
CA GLY A 51 15.97 0.71 -7.83
C GLY A 51 17.15 0.43 -8.75
N SER A 52 17.37 -0.83 -9.12
CA SER A 52 18.53 -1.29 -9.91
C SER A 52 18.59 -0.71 -11.33
N ASN A 53 17.46 -0.25 -11.86
CA ASN A 53 17.34 0.23 -13.25
C ASN A 53 17.16 1.75 -13.33
N GLY A 54 17.45 2.48 -12.25
CA GLY A 54 17.27 3.93 -12.18
C GLY A 54 15.81 4.35 -12.24
N GLU A 55 14.88 3.51 -11.77
CA GLU A 55 13.47 3.88 -11.71
C GLU A 55 13.25 5.05 -10.76
N THR A 56 12.28 5.88 -11.10
CA THR A 56 11.86 7.01 -10.26
C THR A 56 10.38 6.88 -9.92
N THR A 57 9.90 7.62 -8.94
CA THR A 57 8.47 7.70 -8.63
C THR A 57 7.79 8.81 -9.45
N SER A 58 6.57 8.59 -9.93
CA SER A 58 5.73 9.69 -10.43
C SER A 58 4.94 10.40 -9.32
N ASN A 59 4.94 9.88 -8.09
CA ASN A 59 4.18 10.39 -6.97
C ASN A 59 4.78 11.67 -6.36
N HIS A 60 4.05 12.78 -6.44
CA HIS A 60 4.48 14.08 -5.93
C HIS A 60 4.54 14.15 -4.40
N THR A 61 3.72 13.39 -3.67
CA THR A 61 3.83 13.28 -2.22
C THR A 61 5.21 12.76 -1.82
N LEU A 62 5.68 11.71 -2.50
CA LEU A 62 6.96 11.09 -2.20
C LEU A 62 8.15 11.94 -2.65
N LYS A 63 8.05 12.57 -3.82
CA LYS A 63 9.11 13.41 -4.41
C LYS A 63 9.28 14.76 -3.74
N ASP A 64 8.17 15.44 -3.46
CA ASP A 64 8.19 16.87 -3.17
C ASP A 64 7.83 17.17 -1.70
N TRP A 65 7.35 16.18 -0.94
CA TRP A 65 6.99 16.35 0.46
C TRP A 65 7.71 15.38 1.40
N ILE A 66 7.31 14.12 1.44
CA ILE A 66 7.75 13.15 2.45
C ILE A 66 7.82 11.75 1.82
N PRO A 67 9.00 11.11 1.76
CA PRO A 67 10.29 11.50 2.37
C PRO A 67 11.12 12.50 1.52
N CYS A 68 10.54 13.12 0.50
CA CYS A 68 11.24 14.01 -0.45
C CYS A 68 12.34 13.28 -1.25
N LYS A 69 12.03 12.10 -1.77
CA LYS A 69 12.94 11.23 -2.53
C LYS A 69 12.35 10.86 -3.89
N THR A 70 13.20 10.89 -4.92
CA THR A 70 12.77 10.69 -6.31
C THR A 70 13.07 9.31 -6.86
N THR A 71 14.22 8.73 -6.52
CA THR A 71 14.58 7.40 -7.03
C THR A 71 13.90 6.31 -6.21
N ILE A 72 13.56 5.19 -6.86
CA ILE A 72 13.00 4.03 -6.16
C ILE A 72 14.00 3.44 -5.17
N SER A 73 15.31 3.45 -5.52
CA SER A 73 16.38 3.04 -4.60
C SER A 73 16.35 3.83 -3.29
N ASP A 74 16.26 5.17 -3.38
CA ASP A 74 16.21 6.02 -2.20
C ASP A 74 14.93 5.81 -1.39
N LEU A 75 13.78 5.64 -2.06
CA LEU A 75 12.51 5.39 -1.38
C LEU A 75 12.52 4.07 -0.60
N LEU A 76 13.10 3.02 -1.17
CA LEU A 76 13.26 1.71 -0.54
C LEU A 76 14.27 1.75 0.62
N GLY A 77 15.33 2.54 0.47
CA GLY A 77 16.35 2.75 1.50
C GLY A 77 15.95 3.75 2.59
N ALA A 78 14.80 4.42 2.47
CA ALA A 78 14.37 5.43 3.43
C ALA A 78 14.10 4.81 4.81
N THR A 79 14.73 5.40 5.82
CA THR A 79 14.55 5.05 7.23
C THR A 79 13.17 5.44 7.73
N THR A 80 12.74 4.86 8.86
CA THR A 80 11.47 5.23 9.50
C THR A 80 11.39 6.73 9.81
N GLN A 81 12.49 7.37 10.21
CA GLN A 81 12.52 8.79 10.55
C GLN A 81 12.38 9.68 9.31
N GLU A 82 12.98 9.31 8.18
CA GLU A 82 12.80 10.06 6.92
C GLU A 82 11.36 10.00 6.40
N LYS A 83 10.60 8.98 6.81
CA LYS A 83 9.16 8.86 6.49
C LYS A 83 8.27 9.65 7.44
N ILE A 84 8.82 10.42 8.39
CA ILE A 84 8.08 11.22 9.36
C ILE A 84 8.43 12.72 9.19
N ASP A 85 7.40 13.56 9.07
CA ASP A 85 7.49 15.02 8.97
C ASP A 85 6.90 15.64 10.24
N ALA A 86 7.69 16.52 10.86
CA ALA A 86 7.37 17.21 12.11
C ALA A 86 6.90 16.31 13.28
N GLY A 87 7.22 15.01 13.28
CA GLY A 87 6.80 14.04 14.31
C GLY A 87 5.31 13.64 14.26
N ILE A 88 4.49 14.37 13.51
CA ILE A 88 3.02 14.22 13.49
C ILE A 88 2.47 13.75 12.15
N ILE A 89 3.27 13.71 11.08
CA ILE A 89 2.83 13.24 9.76
C ILE A 89 3.75 12.10 9.30
N ARG A 90 3.20 10.95 8.91
CA ARG A 90 3.99 9.83 8.38
C ARG A 90 3.52 9.40 7.01
N ALA A 91 4.47 9.14 6.11
CA ALA A 91 4.21 8.49 4.83
C ALA A 91 4.24 6.95 4.98
N ALA A 92 3.25 6.28 4.44
CA ALA A 92 3.20 4.83 4.27
C ALA A 92 3.06 4.52 2.77
N TYR A 93 4.10 3.91 2.21
CA TYR A 93 4.15 3.46 0.82
C TYR A 93 4.85 2.09 0.76
N GLN A 94 4.68 1.37 -0.34
CA GLN A 94 5.09 -0.03 -0.45
C GLN A 94 6.57 -0.24 -0.06
N THR A 95 6.82 -1.29 0.71
CA THR A 95 8.17 -1.75 1.08
C THR A 95 8.37 -3.19 0.63
N GLU A 96 9.59 -3.68 0.70
CA GLU A 96 9.87 -5.09 0.45
C GLU A 96 9.08 -5.98 1.44
N GLU A 97 8.41 -6.97 0.86
CA GLU A 97 7.67 -8.02 1.55
C GLU A 97 7.70 -9.30 0.69
N ASN A 98 7.92 -10.47 1.32
CA ASN A 98 7.94 -11.76 0.63
C ASN A 98 8.88 -11.82 -0.60
N GLY A 99 10.01 -11.12 -0.55
CA GLY A 99 11.03 -11.06 -1.62
C GLY A 99 10.64 -10.15 -2.79
N SER A 100 9.66 -9.26 -2.64
CA SER A 100 9.22 -8.37 -3.71
C SER A 100 8.65 -7.05 -3.19
N THR A 101 8.62 -6.02 -4.04
CA THR A 101 7.94 -4.76 -3.73
C THR A 101 6.90 -4.46 -4.80
N GLY A 102 5.67 -4.16 -4.37
CA GLY A 102 4.60 -3.72 -5.26
C GLY A 102 4.75 -2.26 -5.67
N ARG A 103 4.36 -1.91 -6.90
CA ARG A 103 4.25 -0.50 -7.31
C ARG A 103 3.03 0.19 -6.71
N SER A 104 1.95 -0.56 -6.53
CA SER A 104 0.64 -0.10 -6.08
C SER A 104 0.07 -1.00 -5.00
N PHE A 105 -1.01 -0.56 -4.36
CA PHE A 105 -1.76 -1.36 -3.40
C PHE A 105 -2.10 -2.76 -3.93
N GLU A 106 -2.59 -2.89 -5.17
CA GLU A 106 -3.02 -4.19 -5.68
C GLU A 106 -1.85 -5.15 -5.86
N GLU A 107 -0.68 -4.63 -6.26
CA GLU A 107 0.53 -5.45 -6.34
C GLU A 107 0.99 -5.87 -4.94
N ALA A 108 0.99 -4.95 -3.97
CA ALA A 108 1.34 -5.25 -2.59
C ALA A 108 0.40 -6.28 -1.97
N PHE A 109 -0.91 -6.15 -2.16
CA PHE A 109 -1.90 -7.12 -1.67
C PHE A 109 -1.63 -8.53 -2.20
N LEU A 110 -1.35 -8.66 -3.51
CA LEU A 110 -1.02 -9.95 -4.12
C LEU A 110 0.29 -10.55 -3.58
N ILE A 111 1.25 -9.71 -3.19
CA ILE A 111 2.52 -10.13 -2.59
C ILE A 111 2.29 -10.63 -1.16
N SER A 112 1.62 -9.85 -0.31
CA SER A 112 1.39 -10.20 1.10
C SER A 112 0.49 -11.43 1.25
N ASN A 113 -0.43 -11.64 0.30
CA ASN A 113 -1.44 -12.71 0.35
C ASN A 113 -1.17 -13.84 -0.65
N LYS A 114 0.06 -13.97 -1.16
CA LYS A 114 0.40 -14.97 -2.18
C LYS A 114 0.05 -16.38 -1.74
N GLU A 115 0.39 -16.75 -0.51
CA GLU A 115 0.13 -18.09 0.03
C GLU A 115 -1.37 -18.35 0.15
N LEU A 116 -2.12 -17.46 0.82
CA LEU A 116 -3.57 -17.52 0.96
C LEU A 116 -4.27 -17.73 -0.39
N LEU A 117 -3.90 -16.92 -1.39
CA LEU A 117 -4.54 -16.97 -2.70
C LEU A 117 -4.14 -18.22 -3.50
N ASN A 118 -2.95 -18.79 -3.25
CA ASN A 118 -2.44 -19.94 -4.02
C ASN A 118 -2.75 -21.31 -3.41
N THR A 119 -3.19 -21.38 -2.16
CA THR A 119 -3.52 -22.63 -1.47
C THR A 119 -4.95 -23.03 -1.79
N ALA A 120 -5.13 -24.25 -2.32
CA ALA A 120 -6.47 -24.78 -2.59
C ALA A 120 -7.15 -25.17 -1.27
N ILE A 121 -8.42 -24.84 -1.15
CA ILE A 121 -9.24 -25.14 0.03
C ILE A 121 -10.57 -25.76 -0.41
N GLU A 122 -11.20 -26.49 0.50
CA GLU A 122 -12.54 -27.03 0.32
C GLU A 122 -13.60 -26.01 0.76
N TYR A 123 -14.55 -25.72 -0.11
CA TYR A 123 -15.65 -24.79 0.13
C TYR A 123 -16.88 -25.52 0.71
N PRO A 124 -17.82 -24.82 1.34
CA PRO A 124 -19.02 -25.45 1.93
C PRO A 124 -19.89 -26.25 0.96
N ASN A 125 -19.76 -26.01 -0.34
CA ASN A 125 -20.43 -26.77 -1.41
C ASN A 125 -19.71 -28.07 -1.80
N GLY A 126 -18.59 -28.41 -1.15
CA GLY A 126 -17.75 -29.57 -1.44
C GLY A 126 -16.77 -29.37 -2.61
N GLU A 127 -16.73 -28.19 -3.24
CA GLU A 127 -15.75 -27.90 -4.28
C GLU A 127 -14.39 -27.55 -3.69
N THR A 128 -13.31 -28.04 -4.28
CA THR A 128 -11.94 -27.64 -3.93
C THR A 128 -11.38 -26.70 -4.98
N HIS A 129 -11.06 -25.48 -4.58
CA HIS A 129 -10.37 -24.53 -5.45
C HIS A 129 -9.57 -23.48 -4.69
N LYS A 130 -8.73 -22.74 -5.41
CA LYS A 130 -7.94 -21.63 -4.86
C LYS A 130 -8.81 -20.38 -4.67
N PRO A 131 -8.58 -19.56 -3.63
CA PRO A 131 -9.27 -18.29 -3.42
C PRO A 131 -9.08 -17.24 -4.52
N THR A 132 -8.13 -17.44 -5.45
CA THR A 132 -8.06 -16.63 -6.69
C THR A 132 -9.37 -16.61 -7.47
N LYS A 133 -10.22 -17.64 -7.35
CA LYS A 133 -11.54 -17.68 -7.98
C LYS A 133 -12.50 -16.60 -7.46
N GLU A 134 -12.29 -16.07 -6.25
CA GLU A 134 -13.13 -15.00 -5.70
C GLU A 134 -12.91 -13.67 -6.45
N TYR A 135 -11.72 -13.50 -7.01
CA TYR A 135 -11.33 -12.28 -7.70
C TYR A 135 -11.63 -12.33 -9.20
N ALA A 136 -12.46 -11.41 -9.69
CA ALA A 136 -12.81 -11.29 -11.11
C ALA A 136 -11.58 -11.07 -12.01
N LEU A 137 -10.52 -10.47 -11.44
CA LEU A 137 -9.23 -10.26 -12.08
C LEU A 137 -8.64 -11.54 -12.66
N PHE A 138 -8.64 -12.62 -11.87
CA PHE A 138 -8.02 -13.89 -12.24
C PHE A 138 -8.84 -14.61 -13.31
N ARG A 139 -10.18 -14.64 -13.15
CA ARG A 139 -11.12 -15.20 -14.13
C ARG A 139 -10.94 -14.55 -15.51
N LYS A 140 -10.88 -13.22 -15.56
CA LYS A 140 -10.68 -12.46 -16.83
C LYS A 140 -9.34 -12.72 -17.49
N LYS A 141 -8.30 -13.03 -16.71
CA LYS A 141 -6.95 -13.31 -17.22
C LYS A 141 -6.71 -14.80 -17.51
N GLY A 142 -7.71 -15.66 -17.27
CA GLY A 142 -7.56 -17.12 -17.39
C GLY A 142 -6.50 -17.68 -16.44
N LEU A 143 -6.34 -17.05 -15.26
CA LEU A 143 -5.34 -17.43 -14.27
C LEU A 143 -6.01 -18.13 -13.11
N ASN A 144 -5.40 -19.22 -12.63
CA ASN A 144 -5.85 -19.94 -11.43
C ASN A 144 -4.84 -19.83 -10.28
N SER A 145 -3.62 -19.31 -10.52
CA SER A 145 -2.60 -19.10 -9.50
C SER A 145 -1.71 -17.89 -9.81
N LEU A 146 -0.88 -17.51 -8.83
CA LEU A 146 0.12 -16.44 -8.92
C LEU A 146 1.52 -16.96 -9.35
N ASP A 147 1.69 -18.24 -9.63
CA ASP A 147 3.04 -18.86 -9.75
C ASP A 147 3.78 -18.46 -11.03
N ASN A 148 3.04 -18.21 -12.11
CA ASN A 148 3.61 -18.05 -13.46
C ASN A 148 3.70 -16.60 -13.94
N LYS A 149 3.26 -15.63 -13.13
CA LYS A 149 3.26 -14.21 -13.50
C LYS A 149 3.60 -13.34 -12.29
N THR A 150 4.35 -12.28 -12.53
CA THR A 150 4.66 -11.31 -11.49
C THR A 150 3.39 -10.55 -11.07
N PRO A 151 3.27 -10.12 -9.80
CA PRO A 151 2.19 -9.25 -9.34
C PRO A 151 1.96 -8.05 -10.26
N TYR A 152 3.03 -7.40 -10.73
CA TYR A 152 2.98 -6.32 -11.72
C TYR A 152 2.19 -6.64 -13.01
N LYS A 153 2.28 -7.89 -13.51
CA LYS A 153 1.54 -8.36 -14.70
C LYS A 153 0.11 -8.79 -14.36
N ILE A 154 -0.14 -9.21 -13.12
CA ILE A 154 -1.46 -9.68 -12.66
C ILE A 154 -2.34 -8.50 -12.24
N ALA A 155 -1.79 -7.51 -11.54
CA ALA A 155 -2.52 -6.40 -10.98
C ALA A 155 -3.39 -5.65 -12.02
N PRO A 156 -4.55 -5.13 -11.62
CA PRO A 156 -5.39 -4.31 -12.47
C PRO A 156 -4.74 -2.95 -12.75
N THR A 157 -4.84 -2.48 -13.99
CA THR A 157 -4.23 -1.19 -14.41
C THR A 157 -5.24 -0.11 -14.77
N SER A 158 -6.48 -0.46 -15.09
CA SER A 158 -7.54 0.51 -15.37
C SER A 158 -8.37 0.81 -14.13
N SER A 159 -8.91 2.03 -14.01
CA SER A 159 -9.71 2.43 -12.86
C SER A 159 -10.88 1.48 -12.61
N ARG A 160 -11.60 1.06 -13.66
CA ARG A 160 -12.68 0.06 -13.54
C ARG A 160 -12.18 -1.27 -12.97
N ALA A 161 -11.01 -1.75 -13.41
CA ALA A 161 -10.47 -3.02 -12.91
C ALA A 161 -10.00 -2.90 -11.46
N LYS A 162 -9.42 -1.76 -11.06
CA LYS A 162 -9.01 -1.46 -9.68
C LYS A 162 -10.22 -1.39 -8.75
N THR A 163 -11.29 -0.71 -9.18
CA THR A 163 -12.55 -0.67 -8.43
C THR A 163 -13.13 -2.06 -8.21
N ASN A 164 -13.16 -2.92 -9.23
CA ASN A 164 -13.64 -4.30 -9.05
C ASN A 164 -12.74 -5.08 -8.08
N PHE A 165 -11.42 -4.92 -8.17
CA PHE A 165 -10.50 -5.57 -7.25
C PHE A 165 -10.76 -5.15 -5.80
N ALA A 166 -10.99 -3.87 -5.54
CA ALA A 166 -11.36 -3.38 -4.22
C ALA A 166 -12.69 -4.00 -3.73
N PHE A 167 -13.71 -4.09 -4.58
CA PHE A 167 -14.97 -4.76 -4.23
C PHE A 167 -14.77 -6.25 -3.93
N ASP A 168 -13.98 -6.95 -4.74
CA ASP A 168 -13.64 -8.36 -4.52
C ASP A 168 -12.91 -8.53 -3.17
N THR A 169 -11.96 -7.65 -2.83
CA THR A 169 -11.27 -7.66 -1.53
C THR A 169 -12.22 -7.39 -0.36
N MET A 170 -13.10 -6.37 -0.46
CA MET A 170 -14.06 -6.05 0.61
C MET A 170 -15.10 -7.16 0.82
N SER A 171 -15.42 -7.90 -0.23
CA SER A 171 -16.41 -8.98 -0.21
C SER A 171 -15.76 -10.36 -0.04
N PHE A 172 -14.45 -10.41 0.23
CA PHE A 172 -13.71 -11.66 0.32
C PHE A 172 -14.22 -12.51 1.50
N PRO A 173 -14.59 -13.78 1.28
CA PRO A 173 -15.22 -14.60 2.30
C PRO A 173 -14.17 -15.14 3.30
N GLU A 174 -13.67 -14.30 4.19
CA GLU A 174 -12.61 -14.66 5.15
C GLU A 174 -12.98 -15.83 6.07
N ASN A 175 -14.27 -15.97 6.39
CA ASN A 175 -14.79 -17.08 7.19
C ASN A 175 -14.68 -18.44 6.50
N VAL A 176 -14.47 -18.45 5.18
CA VAL A 176 -14.27 -19.65 4.37
C VAL A 176 -12.81 -19.75 3.92
N CYS A 177 -12.27 -18.66 3.38
CA CYS A 177 -10.96 -18.66 2.74
C CYS A 177 -9.78 -18.45 3.68
N GLY A 178 -10.04 -18.06 4.94
CA GLY A 178 -9.02 -17.51 5.84
C GLY A 178 -8.90 -16.00 5.70
N GLN A 179 -8.33 -15.35 6.71
CA GLN A 179 -8.16 -13.91 6.75
C GLN A 179 -7.01 -13.47 5.85
N TRP A 180 -7.21 -12.38 5.11
CA TRP A 180 -6.12 -11.78 4.35
C TRP A 180 -5.25 -10.91 5.27
N THR A 181 -3.97 -10.85 4.94
CA THR A 181 -2.98 -10.05 5.63
C THR A 181 -2.92 -8.66 5.01
N THR A 182 -2.99 -7.63 5.85
CA THR A 182 -2.77 -6.24 5.44
C THR A 182 -1.33 -6.05 4.98
N PRO A 183 -1.08 -5.42 3.81
CA PRO A 183 0.28 -5.15 3.36
C PRO A 183 1.12 -4.45 4.42
N LYS A 184 2.37 -4.92 4.60
CA LYS A 184 3.25 -4.51 5.72
C LYS A 184 3.34 -3.00 5.94
N TYR A 185 3.50 -2.23 4.86
CA TYR A 185 3.64 -0.77 4.96
C TYR A 185 2.40 -0.06 5.52
N ILE A 186 1.20 -0.60 5.25
CA ILE A 186 -0.07 -0.08 5.77
C ILE A 186 -0.18 -0.45 7.25
N ASP A 187 0.09 -1.71 7.60
CA ASP A 187 0.06 -2.19 8.99
C ASP A 187 1.01 -1.37 9.88
N GLU A 188 2.27 -1.18 9.46
CA GLU A 188 3.23 -0.33 10.15
C GLU A 188 2.75 1.13 10.28
N GLY A 189 2.08 1.65 9.25
CA GLY A 189 1.50 2.98 9.26
C GLY A 189 0.35 3.14 10.24
N LEU A 190 -0.57 2.18 10.26
CA LEU A 190 -1.71 2.18 11.18
C LEU A 190 -1.25 2.03 12.63
N LYS A 191 -0.26 1.17 12.89
CA LYS A 191 0.36 1.06 14.22
C LYS A 191 0.97 2.38 14.66
N TRP A 192 1.78 3.01 13.81
CA TRP A 192 2.32 4.33 14.10
C TRP A 192 1.24 5.39 14.34
N LEU A 193 0.11 5.35 13.60
CA LEU A 193 -0.98 6.30 13.77
C LEU A 193 -1.65 6.16 15.14
N VAL A 194 -1.80 4.93 15.62
CA VAL A 194 -2.44 4.62 16.91
C VAL A 194 -1.48 4.81 18.09
N ASP A 195 -0.18 4.63 17.92
CA ASP A 195 0.82 4.80 19.00
C ASP A 195 0.79 6.23 19.56
N ASP A 196 0.34 6.43 20.80
CA ASP A 196 0.26 7.77 21.37
C ASP A 196 1.62 8.48 21.33
N VAL A 197 1.65 9.70 20.78
CA VAL A 197 2.78 10.61 20.95
C VAL A 197 2.68 11.13 22.38
N ILE A 198 3.10 10.32 23.36
CA ILE A 198 3.37 10.80 24.71
C ILE A 198 4.78 11.40 24.65
N GLU A 199 4.88 12.64 24.19
CA GLU A 199 5.99 13.48 24.61
C GLU A 199 5.54 14.17 25.89
N ASP A 200 6.04 13.64 27.01
CA ASP A 200 6.05 14.34 28.30
C ASP A 200 6.76 15.69 28.09
N ASP A 201 5.97 16.77 28.07
CA ASP A 201 6.47 18.12 28.24
C ASP A 201 6.89 18.29 29.72
N ASN A 202 7.98 17.62 30.11
CA ASN A 202 8.71 17.95 31.34
C ASN A 202 9.57 19.19 31.06
N SER A 203 8.91 20.31 30.79
CA SER A 203 9.48 21.64 30.92
C SER A 203 8.87 22.32 32.14
N SER A 204 9.62 22.28 33.26
CA SER A 204 9.72 23.29 34.33
C SER A 204 9.91 22.67 35.73
N GLN A 205 11.17 22.42 36.10
CA GLN A 205 11.71 22.82 37.40
C GLN A 205 13.12 23.38 37.21
#